data_AF-M2SBU1-F1
#
_entry.id   AF-M2SBU1-F1
#
_cell.length_a   1.000
_cell.length_b   1.000
_cell.length_c   1.000
_cell.angle_alpha   90.00
_cell.angle_beta   90.00
_cell.angle_gamma   90.00
#
_symmetry.space_group_name_H-M   'P 1'
#
loop_
_entity.id
_entity.type
_entity.pdbx_description
1 polymer ?
#
loop_
_entity_poly.entity_id
_entity_poly.type
_entity_poly.pdbx_seq_one_letter_code
_entity_poly.pdbx_strand_id
1 'polypeptide(L)' 'MTIAERNIAIRMLMGGCGVAEVATAFHRACSTIRRLHQKYNTTATTKDRPRSGRPKILSDH' A
#
# COMPACT_ATOMS: atom_id res chain seq x y z
N MET A 1 2.11 8.05 -3.53
CA MET A 1 1.22 8.22 -2.36
C MET A 1 2.05 8.20 -1.09
N THR A 2 1.89 9.23 -0.26
CA THR A 2 2.47 9.31 1.08
C THR A 2 1.83 8.27 2.01
N ILE A 3 2.44 8.01 3.18
CA ILE A 3 1.85 7.08 4.17
C ILE A 3 0.50 7.61 4.67
N ALA A 4 0.38 8.92 4.88
CA ALA A 4 -0.85 9.56 5.31
C ALA A 4 -1.98 9.35 4.27
N GLU A 5 -1.72 9.60 2.99
CA GLU A 5 -2.68 9.37 1.90
C GLU A 5 -3.12 7.90 1.84
N ARG A 6 -2.20 6.96 2.01
CA ARG A 6 -2.53 5.52 2.02
C ARG A 6 -3.43 5.16 3.19
N ASN A 7 -3.17 5.71 4.38
CA ASN A 7 -4.01 5.48 5.57
C ASN A 7 -5.42 6.03 5.37
N ILE A 8 -5.55 7.23 4.78
CA ILE A 8 -6.86 7.81 4.46
C ILE A 8 -7.58 6.96 3.42
N ALA A 9 -6.90 6.57 2.33
CA ALA A 9 -7.48 5.70 1.31
C ALA A 9 -8.00 4.37 1.87
N ILE A 10 -7.26 3.73 2.78
CA ILE A 10 -7.71 2.52 3.46
C ILE A 10 -8.95 2.80 4.33
N ARG A 11 -8.97 3.89 5.10
CA ARG A 11 -10.14 4.27 5.89
C ARG A 11 -11.38 4.52 5.03
N MET A 12 -11.23 5.15 3.86
CA MET A 12 -12.34 5.32 2.91
C MET A 12 -12.86 3.97 2.42
N LEU A 13 -11.98 3.05 2.04
CA LEU A 13 -12.40 1.70 1.63
C LEU A 13 -13.08 0.91 2.75
N MET A 14 -12.58 1.02 3.99
CA MET A 14 -13.22 0.41 5.17
C MET A 14 -14.58 1.05 5.49
N GLY A 15 -14.75 2.34 5.16
CA GLY A 15 -16.02 3.05 5.23
C GLY A 15 -17.00 2.70 4.10
N GLY A 16 -16.65 1.79 3.19
CA GLY A 16 -17.50 1.33 2.10
C GLY A 16 -17.36 2.10 0.78
N CYS A 17 -16.43 3.06 0.69
CA CYS A 17 -16.17 3.77 -0.58
C CYS A 17 -15.71 2.81 -1.68
N GLY A 18 -16.12 3.12 -2.92
CA GLY A 18 -15.71 2.34 -4.08
C GLY A 18 -14.23 2.55 -4.42
N VAL A 19 -13.58 1.52 -4.98
CA VAL A 19 -12.17 1.61 -5.43
C VAL A 19 -11.96 2.74 -6.45
N ALA A 20 -12.91 2.94 -7.38
CA ALA A 20 -12.82 3.97 -8.41
C ALA A 20 -12.94 5.39 -7.83
N GLU A 21 -13.82 5.57 -6.85
CA GLU A 21 -14.00 6.83 -6.12
C GLU A 21 -12.72 7.22 -5.38
N VAL A 22 -12.15 6.28 -4.62
CA VAL A 22 -10.88 6.48 -3.91
C VAL A 22 -9.73 6.74 -4.89
N ALA A 23 -9.69 6.05 -6.02
CA ALA A 23 -8.69 6.26 -7.07
C ALA A 23 -8.75 7.70 -7.63
N THR A 24 -9.96 8.19 -7.92
CA THR A 24 -10.19 9.57 -8.35
C THR A 24 -9.77 10.58 -7.29
N ALA A 25 -10.15 10.37 -6.02
CA ALA A 25 -9.84 11.27 -4.91
C ALA A 25 -8.33 11.48 -4.69
N PHE A 26 -7.51 10.46 -4.97
CA PHE A 26 -6.06 10.52 -4.79
C PHE A 26 -5.28 10.70 -6.11
N HIS A 27 -5.97 10.89 -7.23
CA HIS A 27 -5.37 10.94 -8.58
C HIS A 27 -4.44 9.74 -8.85
N ARG A 28 -4.92 8.53 -8.56
CA ARG A 28 -4.18 7.27 -8.78
C ARG A 28 -4.98 6.29 -9.63
N ALA A 29 -4.26 5.35 -10.22
CA ALA A 29 -4.89 4.24 -10.93
C ALA A 29 -5.63 3.32 -9.94
N CYS A 30 -6.78 2.80 -10.36
CA CYS A 30 -7.55 1.80 -9.59
C CYS A 30 -6.69 0.58 -9.20
N SER A 31 -5.74 0.18 -10.05
CA SER A 31 -4.79 -0.91 -9.76
C SER A 31 -3.92 -0.64 -8.53
N THR A 32 -3.54 0.62 -8.31
CA THR A 32 -2.76 1.04 -7.14
C THR A 32 -3.60 0.93 -5.87
N ILE A 33 -4.86 1.37 -5.92
CA ILE A 33 -5.79 1.27 -4.78
C ILE A 33 -6.12 -0.19 -4.46
N ARG A 34 -6.37 -1.04 -5.46
CA ARG A 34 -6.57 -2.49 -5.27
C ARG A 34 -5.38 -3.16 -4.61
N ARG A 35 -4.16 -2.89 -5.10
CA ARG A 35 -2.93 -3.44 -4.52
C ARG A 35 -2.71 -2.95 -3.09
N LEU A 36 -3.02 -1.69 -2.80
CA LEU A 36 -2.95 -1.13 -1.44
C LEU A 36 -3.94 -1.85 -0.51
N HIS A 37 -5.19 -2.02 -0.94
CA HIS A 37 -6.22 -2.71 -0.17
C HIS A 37 -5.85 -4.18 0.10
N GLN A 38 -5.41 -4.90 -0.93
CA GLN A 38 -4.96 -6.28 -0.80
C GLN A 38 -3.81 -6.40 0.20
N LYS A 39 -2.77 -5.55 0.06
CA LYS A 39 -1.64 -5.53 0.98
C LYS A 39 -2.08 -5.28 2.43
N TYR A 40 -2.97 -4.31 2.64
CA TYR A 40 -3.47 -4.00 3.98
C TYR A 40 -4.26 -5.18 4.56
N ASN A 41 -5.08 -5.85 3.77
CA ASN A 41 -5.80 -7.05 4.23
C ASN A 41 -4.88 -8.22 4.56
N THR A 42 -3.71 -8.31 3.90
CA THR A 42 -2.72 -9.36 4.19
C THR A 42 -1.83 -9.05 5.39
N THR A 43 -1.48 -7.77 5.61
CA THR A 43 -0.38 -7.40 6.54
C THR A 43 -0.77 -6.36 7.59
N ALA A 44 -2.00 -5.87 7.56
CA ALA A 44 -2.51 -4.79 8.41
C ALA A 44 -1.64 -3.51 8.40
N THR A 45 -0.88 -3.27 7.33
CA THR A 45 0.03 -2.12 7.24
C THR A 45 0.05 -1.45 5.87
N THR A 46 0.13 -0.12 5.88
CA THR A 46 0.33 0.71 4.68
C THR A 46 1.80 1.04 4.42
N LYS A 47 2.68 0.74 5.39
CA LYS A 47 4.13 0.99 5.31
C LYS A 47 4.75 0.16 4.20
N ASP A 48 5.72 0.73 3.50
CA ASP A 48 6.43 -0.01 2.46
C ASP A 48 7.22 -1.18 3.03
N ARG A 49 7.37 -2.22 2.19
CA ARG A 49 8.22 -3.36 2.54
C ARG A 49 9.66 -2.84 2.62
N PRO A 50 10.42 -3.16 3.68
CA PRO A 50 11.84 -2.85 3.71
C PRO A 50 12.51 -3.47 2.48
N ARG A 51 13.46 -2.74 1.89
CA ARG A 51 14.23 -3.28 0.76
C ARG A 51 14.98 -4.52 1.25
N SER A 52 14.71 -5.66 0.62
CA SER A 52 15.49 -6.87 0.87
C SER A 52 16.86 -6.69 0.22
N GLY A 53 17.92 -6.76 1.03
CA GLY A 53 19.29 -6.93 0.55
C GLY A 53 19.76 -8.37 0.71
N ARG A 54 20.86 -8.74 0.04
CA ARG A 54 21.56 -9.99 0.32
C ARG A 54 22.19 -9.88 1.72
N PRO A 55 21.97 -10.85 2.62
CA PRO A 55 22.64 -10.88 3.92
C PRO A 55 24.16 -10.84 3.73
N LYS A 56 24.85 -9.93 4.44
CA LYS A 56 26.30 -9.76 4.31
C LYS A 56 27.10 -11.00 4.71
N ILE A 57 26.57 -11.82 5.62
CA ILE A 57 27.18 -13.09 6.03
C ILE A 57 27.26 -14.12 4.90
N LEU A 58 26.48 -13.93 3.83
CA LEU A 58 26.46 -14.79 2.64
C LEU A 58 27.23 -14.16 1.47
N SER A 59 27.96 -13.08 1.69
CA SER A 59 28.90 -12.52 0.70
C SER A 59 30.28 -13.09 1.00
N ASP A 60 30.83 -13.84 0.05
CA ASP A 60 32.24 -14.26 0.08
C ASP A 60 33.10 -13.00 0.01
N HIS A 61 33.89 -12.75 1.07
CA HIS A 61 34.95 -11.75 1.10
C HIS A 61 36.27 -12.42 0.75
#